data_AF-A0A922LKT0-F1
#
_entry.id   AF-A0A922LKT0-F1
#
_cell.length_a   1.000
_cell.length_b   1.000
_cell.length_c   1.000
_cell.angle_alpha   90.00
_cell.angle_beta   90.00
_cell.angle_gamma   90.00
#
_symmetry.space_group_name_H-M   'P 1'
#
loop_
_entity.id
_entity.type
_entity.pdbx_description
1 polymer ?
#
loop_
_entity_poly.entity_id
_entity_poly.type
_entity_poly.pdbx_seq_one_letter_code
_entity_poly.pdbx_strand_id
1 'polypeptide(L)'
;MLELFDKLDRLSSLHFVPHKYIPASTSAKNDAASKLEEPGPTVVSTANLLAPEEICPPRGEILIGKNERTLADRRRHRRKLMRIRSKQLNPPKKGKVDEQQMAMAKVTKMAHRPNSNIKIVK
;
A
#
# COMPACT_ATOMS: atom_id res chain seq x y z
N MET A 1 1.22 19.27 28.01
CA MET A 1 2.16 19.28 26.87
C MET A 1 1.60 20.03 25.68
N LEU A 2 0.45 19.66 25.13
CA LEU A 2 -0.16 20.35 23.97
C LEU A 2 -0.39 21.85 24.21
N GLU A 3 -0.91 22.22 25.39
CA GLU A 3 -1.22 23.62 25.73
C GLU A 3 -0.01 24.57 25.71
N LEU A 4 1.19 24.09 26.05
CA LEU A 4 2.41 24.91 26.04
C LEU A 4 2.86 25.20 24.60
N PHE A 5 2.85 24.19 23.74
CA PHE A 5 3.23 24.35 22.34
C PHE A 5 2.22 25.22 21.59
N ASP A 6 0.92 25.08 21.86
CA ASP A 6 -0.10 25.98 21.30
C ASP A 6 0.14 27.44 21.68
N LYS A 7 0.58 27.71 22.92
CA LYS A 7 0.93 29.07 23.37
C LYS A 7 2.18 29.60 22.68
N LEU A 8 3.22 28.78 22.53
CA LEU A 8 4.45 29.15 21.85
C LEU A 8 4.23 29.40 20.35
N ASP A 9 3.43 28.56 19.70
CA ASP A 9 3.07 28.70 18.28
C ASP A 9 2.27 29.99 18.03
N ARG A 10 1.39 30.37 18.97
CA ARG A 10 0.69 31.67 18.92
C ARG A 10 1.64 32.86 19.10
N LEU A 11 2.59 32.77 20.04
CA LEU A 11 3.59 33.82 20.26
C LEU A 11 4.56 33.97 19.09
N SER A 12 4.82 32.91 18.34
CA SER A 12 5.69 32.92 17.15
C SER A 12 4.96 33.27 15.85
N SER A 13 3.71 33.78 15.90
CA SER A 13 2.89 34.06 14.72
C SER A 13 2.71 32.84 13.80
N LEU A 14 2.59 31.65 14.40
CA LEU A 14 2.44 30.36 13.72
C LEU A 14 3.63 29.99 12.80
N HIS A 15 4.80 30.56 13.04
CA HIS A 15 6.05 30.17 12.37
C HIS A 15 6.75 29.02 13.13
N PHE A 16 6.16 27.83 13.09
CA PHE A 16 6.70 26.63 13.74
C PHE A 16 6.98 25.50 12.75
N VAL A 17 7.73 24.49 13.18
CA VAL A 17 7.94 23.27 12.40
C VAL A 17 6.75 22.33 12.65
N PRO A 18 6.01 21.90 11.61
CA PRO A 18 4.85 21.03 11.77
C PRO A 18 5.17 19.77 12.58
N HIS A 19 4.22 19.36 13.42
CA HIS A 19 4.35 18.17 14.23
C HIS A 19 4.59 16.93 13.34
N LYS A 20 5.45 16.03 13.80
CA LYS A 20 5.71 14.76 13.10
C LYS A 20 4.40 14.00 12.98
N TYR A 21 4.16 13.45 11.80
CA TYR A 21 2.98 12.62 11.56
C TYR A 21 2.99 11.40 12.49
N ILE A 22 1.94 11.28 13.30
CA ILE A 22 1.65 10.10 14.11
C ILE A 22 0.43 9.43 13.49
N PRO A 23 0.51 8.17 13.03
CA PRO A 23 -0.63 7.50 12.42
C PRO A 23 -1.74 7.31 13.47
N ALA A 24 -2.88 7.95 13.23
CA ALA A 24 -4.09 7.78 14.02
C ALA A 24 -5.10 6.94 13.23
N SER A 25 -5.70 5.94 13.86
CA SER A 25 -6.80 5.16 13.27
C SER A 25 -8.14 5.78 13.65
N THR A 26 -8.86 6.31 12.67
CA THR A 26 -10.24 6.74 12.82
C THR A 26 -11.18 5.62 12.37
N SER A 27 -12.31 5.45 13.05
CA SER A 27 -13.37 4.52 12.64
C SER A 27 -14.61 5.33 12.27
N ALA A 28 -15.10 5.16 11.04
CA ALA A 28 -16.32 5.81 10.55
C ALA A 28 -17.44 4.78 10.41
N LYS A 29 -18.68 5.19 10.69
CA LYS A 29 -19.88 4.37 10.47
C LYS A 29 -20.50 4.76 9.13
N ASN A 30 -21.24 3.82 8.52
CA ASN A 30 -22.03 4.08 7.31
C ASN A 30 -23.29 4.87 7.66
N ASP A 31 -23.08 6.14 8.03
CA ASP A 31 -24.13 7.12 8.26
C ASP A 31 -24.31 8.00 7.02
N ALA A 32 -25.47 8.64 6.90
CA ALA A 32 -25.69 9.68 5.89
C ALA A 32 -24.74 10.86 6.14
N ALA A 33 -24.21 11.46 5.06
CA ALA A 33 -23.30 12.61 5.15
C ALA A 33 -23.95 13.82 5.86
N SER A 34 -25.28 13.93 5.80
CA SER A 34 -26.05 14.95 6.50
C SER A 34 -25.85 14.97 8.02
N LYS A 35 -25.39 13.88 8.66
CA LYS A 35 -25.07 13.87 10.09
C LYS A 35 -23.80 14.65 10.45
N LEU A 36 -22.89 14.83 9.48
CA LEU A 36 -21.67 15.61 9.64
C LEU A 36 -21.88 17.07 9.23
N GLU A 37 -22.94 17.35 8.46
CA GLU A 37 -23.29 18.70 8.06
C GLU A 37 -23.76 19.53 9.27
N GLU A 38 -23.52 20.83 9.18
CA GLU A 38 -24.08 21.79 10.13
C GLU A 38 -25.63 21.71 10.09
N PRO A 39 -26.32 21.77 11.24
CA PRO A 39 -27.78 21.82 11.26
C PRO A 39 -28.28 23.09 10.54
N GLY A 40 -28.95 22.89 9.41
CA GLY A 40 -29.58 23.94 8.63
C GLY A 40 -30.91 23.49 8.02
N PRO A 41 -31.69 24.40 7.43
CA PRO A 41 -32.97 24.06 6.82
C PRO A 41 -32.84 23.21 5.55
N THR A 42 -31.67 23.21 4.90
CA THR A 42 -31.43 22.53 3.64
C THR A 42 -30.23 21.59 3.78
N VAL A 43 -30.39 20.36 3.29
CA VAL A 43 -29.30 19.37 3.21
C VAL A 43 -28.58 19.54 1.88
N VAL A 44 -27.25 19.57 1.91
CA VAL A 44 -26.43 19.73 0.70
C VAL A 44 -26.09 18.37 0.11
N SER A 45 -25.68 17.40 0.94
CA SER A 45 -25.26 16.07 0.49
C SER A 45 -26.33 15.01 0.70
N THR A 46 -26.59 14.25 -0.36
CA THR A 46 -27.48 13.06 -0.33
C THR A 46 -26.71 11.74 -0.18
N ALA A 47 -25.38 11.78 -0.12
CA ALA A 47 -24.54 10.59 -0.08
C ALA A 47 -24.35 10.05 1.35
N ASN A 48 -23.82 8.84 1.46
CA ASN A 48 -23.36 8.27 2.74
C ASN A 48 -21.87 8.54 2.95
N LEU A 49 -21.41 8.46 4.21
CA LEU A 49 -20.01 8.68 4.59
C LEU A 49 -19.06 7.62 4.04
N LEU A 50 -19.54 6.39 3.85
CA LEU A 50 -18.73 5.25 3.45
C LEU A 50 -18.89 4.97 1.95
N ALA A 51 -17.78 4.78 1.25
CA ALA A 51 -17.79 4.47 -0.17
C ALA A 51 -18.35 3.05 -0.44
N PRO A 52 -18.88 2.76 -1.63
CA PRO A 52 -19.35 1.42 -1.98
C PRO A 52 -18.26 0.35 -1.81
N GLU A 53 -17.00 0.67 -2.10
CA GLU A 53 -15.87 -0.25 -1.97
C GLU A 53 -15.50 -0.55 -0.50
N GLU A 54 -15.79 0.37 0.41
CA GLU A 54 -15.57 0.19 1.85
C GLU A 54 -16.70 -0.64 2.48
N ILE A 55 -17.93 -0.52 1.96
CA ILE A 55 -19.07 -1.37 2.34
C ILE A 55 -18.92 -2.77 1.74
N CYS A 56 -18.56 -2.82 0.46
CA CYS A 56 -18.47 -4.02 -0.36
C CYS A 56 -17.15 -3.99 -1.13
N PRO A 57 -16.08 -4.60 -0.60
CA PRO A 57 -14.78 -4.59 -1.26
C PRO A 57 -14.89 -5.17 -2.66
N PRO A 58 -14.18 -4.60 -3.66
CA PRO A 58 -14.25 -5.08 -5.02
C PRO A 58 -13.85 -6.56 -5.03
N ARG A 59 -14.79 -7.41 -5.49
CA ARG A 59 -14.51 -8.83 -5.71
C ARG A 59 -13.52 -8.91 -6.86
N GLY A 60 -12.24 -9.11 -6.55
CA GLY A 60 -11.16 -9.04 -7.53
C GLY A 60 -11.41 -9.91 -8.77
N GLU A 61 -11.30 -11.24 -8.63
CA GLU A 61 -11.68 -12.15 -9.71
C GLU A 61 -13.11 -12.63 -9.52
N ILE A 62 -13.81 -12.87 -10.64
CA ILE A 62 -15.14 -13.47 -10.65
C ILE A 62 -15.08 -14.79 -9.86
N LEU A 63 -16.03 -14.98 -8.96
CA LEU A 63 -16.13 -16.19 -8.16
C LEU A 63 -16.61 -17.35 -9.05
N ILE A 64 -15.67 -18.15 -9.54
CA ILE A 64 -15.95 -19.37 -10.30
C ILE A 64 -15.91 -20.57 -9.34
N GLY A 65 -16.95 -21.40 -9.36
CA GLY A 65 -17.04 -22.61 -8.54
C GLY A 65 -15.95 -23.63 -8.87
N LYS A 66 -15.63 -24.55 -7.94
CA LYS A 66 -14.59 -25.57 -8.18
C LYS A 66 -14.93 -26.49 -9.37
N ASN A 67 -16.21 -26.77 -9.56
CA ASN A 67 -16.72 -27.67 -10.59
C ASN A 67 -16.77 -27.00 -11.98
N GLU A 68 -16.89 -25.68 -12.00
CA GLU A 68 -16.96 -24.86 -13.23
C GLU A 68 -15.58 -24.51 -13.79
N ARG A 69 -14.51 -24.78 -13.02
CA ARG A 69 -13.13 -24.43 -13.41
C ARG A 69 -12.56 -25.40 -14.42
N THR A 70 -12.10 -24.85 -15.55
CA THR A 70 -11.35 -25.62 -16.54
C THR A 70 -9.94 -25.97 -16.02
N LEU A 71 -9.29 -26.95 -16.69
CA LEU A 71 -7.89 -27.30 -16.42
C LEU A 71 -6.93 -26.10 -16.62
N ALA A 72 -7.22 -25.26 -17.61
CA ALA A 72 -6.44 -24.06 -17.91
C ALA A 72 -6.53 -23.04 -16.75
N ASP A 73 -7.73 -22.84 -16.22
CA ASP A 73 -7.97 -21.92 -15.10
C ASP A 73 -7.24 -22.39 -13.83
N ARG A 74 -7.27 -23.69 -13.54
CA ARG A 74 -6.52 -24.26 -12.41
C ARG A 74 -5.01 -24.01 -12.53
N ARG A 75 -4.45 -24.14 -13.74
CA ARG A 75 -3.03 -23.89 -14.01
C ARG A 75 -2.68 -22.40 -13.90
N ARG A 76 -3.54 -21.51 -14.41
CA ARG A 76 -3.39 -20.05 -14.31
C ARG A 76 -3.43 -19.60 -12.85
N HIS A 77 -4.42 -20.07 -12.08
CA HIS A 77 -4.57 -19.76 -10.66
C HIS A 77 -3.33 -20.20 -9.86
N ARG A 78 -2.81 -21.41 -10.09
CA ARG A 78 -1.56 -21.88 -9.45
C ARG A 78 -0.37 -20.97 -9.74
N ARG A 79 -0.17 -20.59 -11.00
CA ARG A 79 0.93 -19.66 -11.41
C ARG A 79 0.77 -18.29 -10.74
N LYS A 80 -0.46 -17.78 -10.65
CA LYS A 80 -0.76 -16.52 -9.95
C LYS A 80 -0.39 -16.61 -8.47
N LEU A 81 -0.80 -17.67 -7.77
CA LEU A 81 -0.46 -17.87 -6.35
C LEU A 81 1.05 -18.01 -6.13
N MET A 82 1.76 -18.76 -6.99
CA MET A 82 3.22 -18.87 -6.92
C MET A 82 3.90 -17.50 -7.07
N ARG A 83 3.43 -16.67 -8.00
CA ARG A 83 3.95 -15.30 -8.21
C ARG A 83 3.67 -14.37 -7.02
N ILE A 84 2.49 -14.48 -6.41
CA ILE A 84 2.17 -13.69 -5.21
C ILE A 84 3.09 -14.12 -4.07
N ARG A 85 3.20 -15.42 -3.80
CA ARG A 85 4.08 -15.95 -2.74
C ARG A 85 5.54 -15.54 -2.94
N SER A 86 6.06 -15.60 -4.18
CA SER A 86 7.44 -15.20 -4.45
C SER A 86 7.69 -13.71 -4.18
N LYS A 87 6.71 -12.84 -4.46
CA LYS A 87 6.78 -11.40 -4.16
C LYS A 87 6.74 -11.12 -2.66
N GLN A 88 5.96 -11.87 -1.90
CA GLN A 88 5.89 -11.70 -0.44
C GLN A 88 7.17 -12.19 0.26
N LEU A 89 7.78 -13.27 -0.25
CA LEU A 89 9.05 -13.78 0.29
C LEU A 89 10.25 -12.88 -0.04
N ASN A 90 10.22 -12.22 -1.20
CA ASN A 90 11.26 -11.27 -1.63
C ASN A 90 10.62 -9.91 -1.88
N PRO A 91 10.24 -9.17 -0.82
CA PRO A 91 9.71 -7.83 -1.00
C PRO A 91 10.80 -6.96 -1.65
N PRO A 92 10.45 -6.11 -2.64
CA PRO A 92 11.42 -5.17 -3.19
C PRO A 92 11.95 -4.28 -2.06
N LYS A 93 13.27 -4.20 -1.91
CA LYS A 93 13.90 -3.29 -0.95
C LYS A 93 13.47 -1.87 -1.30
N LYS A 94 12.61 -1.25 -0.48
CA LYS A 94 12.25 0.17 -0.60
C LYS A 94 13.37 0.99 0.01
N GLY A 95 14.29 1.45 -0.83
CA GLY A 95 15.43 2.29 -0.47
C GLY A 95 16.23 2.63 -1.73
N LYS A 96 17.17 3.58 -1.64
CA LYS A 96 18.20 3.74 -2.67
C LYS A 96 18.99 2.44 -2.71
N VAL A 97 18.69 1.60 -3.68
CA VAL A 97 19.48 0.40 -3.93
C VAL A 97 20.80 0.91 -4.48
N ASP A 98 21.90 0.66 -3.77
CA ASP A 98 23.22 1.02 -4.27
C ASP A 98 23.41 0.34 -5.62
N GLU A 99 23.34 1.14 -6.69
CA GLU A 99 23.38 0.67 -8.07
C GLU A 99 24.66 -0.13 -8.34
N GLN A 100 25.75 0.25 -7.66
CA GLN A 100 27.03 -0.44 -7.65
C GLN A 100 26.91 -1.85 -7.04
N GLN A 101 26.26 -2.00 -5.89
CA GLN A 101 26.05 -3.31 -5.25
C GLN A 101 25.15 -4.21 -6.11
N MET A 102 24.13 -3.65 -6.74
CA MET A 102 23.27 -4.39 -7.70
C MET A 102 24.03 -4.79 -8.97
N ALA A 103 24.87 -3.91 -9.50
CA ALA A 103 25.71 -4.20 -10.66
C ALA A 103 26.73 -5.30 -10.34
N MET A 104 27.41 -5.23 -9.20
CA MET A 104 28.33 -6.26 -8.73
C MET A 104 27.62 -7.60 -8.51
N ALA A 105 26.43 -7.60 -7.89
CA ALA A 105 25.60 -8.80 -7.70
C ALA A 105 25.18 -9.45 -9.05
N LYS A 106 24.94 -8.62 -10.08
CA LYS A 106 24.63 -9.09 -11.44
C LYS A 106 25.85 -9.73 -12.10
N VAL A 107 27.03 -9.12 -11.97
CA VAL A 107 28.30 -9.66 -12.50
C VAL A 107 28.67 -10.97 -11.81
N THR A 108 28.53 -11.07 -10.49
CA THR A 108 28.74 -12.33 -9.74
C THR A 108 27.80 -13.43 -10.23
N LYS A 109 26.51 -13.12 -10.39
CA LYS A 109 25.53 -14.08 -10.92
C LYS A 109 25.87 -14.54 -12.34
N MET A 110 26.42 -13.67 -13.18
CA MET A 110 26.86 -14.01 -14.54
C MET A 110 28.09 -14.91 -14.55
N ALA A 111 29.01 -14.72 -13.61
CA ALA A 111 30.22 -15.55 -13.45
C ALA A 111 29.94 -16.98 -12.93
N HIS A 112 28.79 -17.21 -12.29
CA HIS A 112 28.37 -18.55 -11.84
C HIS A 112 27.58 -19.34 -12.89
N ARG A 113 27.37 -18.81 -14.10
CA ARG A 113 26.65 -19.54 -15.17
C ARG A 113 27.60 -20.54 -15.85
N PRO A 114 27.11 -21.73 -16.24
CA PRO A 114 27.96 -22.70 -16.95
C PRO A 114 28.49 -22.09 -18.26
N ASN A 115 29.79 -22.28 -18.52
CA ASN A 115 30.54 -21.71 -19.65
C ASN A 115 30.68 -20.18 -19.68
N SER A 116 30.62 -19.49 -18.53
CA SER A 116 30.90 -18.04 -18.50
C SER A 116 32.40 -17.73 -18.53
N ASN A 117 32.81 -16.77 -19.37
CA ASN A 117 34.20 -16.29 -19.46
C ASN A 117 34.60 -15.29 -18.35
N ILE A 118 33.71 -15.03 -17.38
CA ILE A 118 33.92 -14.07 -16.30
C ILE A 118 34.44 -14.83 -15.07
N LYS A 119 35.65 -14.49 -14.60
CA LYS A 119 36.28 -15.08 -13.41
C LYS A 119 36.33 -14.04 -12.29
N ILE A 120 35.84 -14.38 -11.10
CA ILE A 120 35.91 -13.52 -9.92
C ILE A 120 37.23 -13.81 -9.21
N VAL A 121 38.12 -12.82 -9.17
CA VAL A 121 39.36 -12.89 -8.37
C VAL A 121 39.05 -12.34 -6.98
N LYS A 122 39.51 -13.04 -5.95
CA LYS A 122 39.19 -12.78 -4.54
C LYS A 122 40.11 -11.73 -3.93
#